data_AF-A0A963F8P9-F1
#
_entry.id   AF-A0A963F8P9-F1
#
_cell.length_a   1.000
_cell.length_b   1.000
_cell.length_c   1.000
_cell.angle_alpha   90.00
_cell.angle_beta   90.00
_cell.angle_gamma   90.00
#
_symmetry.space_group_name_H-M   'P 1'
#
loop_
_entity.id
_entity.type
_entity.pdbx_description
1 polymer ?
#
loop_
_entity_poly.entity_id
_entity_poly.type
_entity_poly.pdbx_seq_one_letter_code
_entity_poly.pdbx_strand_id
1 'polypeptide(L)'
;MIKSHHPSDNCAARYWLAGVFTLLAAAVILMCDPAVAHKGIVEERAGLDHEPTRERPFPPSYITTDSGRPLRAEDFESPEVCAGCHPRQYEGWRGSMHSFSFKDPIFQAEWAKGDKAMDGKLLYYCGACHAPIGTITQSLSFDEESGKFVSSNEIATRGVSCDVCHQMTDTNFLNTHTLEHGNASFNISPGNTKYGPLKDAVSPYHDTQYSELHTRADLCANCHNIHHPINGMPIERTYDEWKRSVYAQHDIVCQDCHMNPVETAIRIAKELKRPEELAEEVERLRGKAGTVAKSERSVVHNHEFVGGNAVITAALQPDNKAARRHADIARQRLQNAAEVDLAMRRLDNGLLELAVDVRNVAAGHHLPTSLTQVREMWLQIDVRDGRGTKLLSNGGLDSHGDIEQGSVIFRTVAVDTAGNATHNPWEMNHFVEDTTIPPKGHALHRFVFPMPKDATVKVDVRLNYRSASQHFIDQLLGDGKVAVPIVRMEHKVNEYRVAGKQIELISEKVDPPVAEDSVSSGTRH
;
A
#
# COMPACT_ATOMS: atom_id res chain seq x y z
N MET A 1 -19.18 -13.10 -65.93
CA MET A 1 -20.59 -12.70 -65.78
C MET A 1 -20.61 -11.66 -64.65
N ILE A 2 -20.46 -10.34 -64.86
CA ILE A 2 -21.41 -9.36 -65.46
C ILE A 2 -22.77 -9.48 -64.74
N LYS A 3 -23.35 -8.52 -64.00
CA LYS A 3 -23.29 -7.04 -64.04
C LYS A 3 -23.81 -6.42 -62.74
N SER A 4 -23.29 -5.23 -62.44
CA SER A 4 -23.82 -4.16 -61.57
C SER A 4 -25.11 -3.53 -62.09
N HIS A 5 -25.79 -2.68 -61.30
CA HIS A 5 -26.32 -1.36 -61.74
C HIS A 5 -26.86 -0.52 -60.55
N HIS A 6 -26.25 0.66 -60.33
CA HIS A 6 -26.91 1.91 -59.91
C HIS A 6 -27.27 2.69 -61.21
N PRO A 7 -28.26 3.61 -61.21
CA PRO A 7 -28.02 5.05 -60.94
C PRO A 7 -29.28 5.73 -60.31
N SER A 8 -29.45 7.03 -60.02
CA SER A 8 -28.88 8.30 -60.50
C SER A 8 -29.30 9.48 -59.58
N ASP A 9 -28.49 10.55 -59.60
CA ASP A 9 -28.69 11.87 -58.98
C ASP A 9 -29.79 12.77 -59.61
N ASN A 10 -30.23 13.78 -58.83
CA ASN A 10 -30.44 15.20 -59.15
C ASN A 10 -31.80 15.77 -58.68
N CYS A 11 -31.80 16.78 -57.79
CA CYS A 11 -31.93 18.20 -58.16
C CYS A 11 -32.17 19.07 -56.92
N ALA A 12 -31.41 20.17 -56.82
CA ALA A 12 -31.53 21.20 -55.79
C ALA A 12 -32.77 22.09 -55.99
N ALA A 13 -33.35 22.60 -54.90
CA ALA A 13 -34.09 23.86 -54.89
C ALA A 13 -33.94 24.58 -53.54
N ARG A 14 -33.63 25.86 -53.62
CA ARG A 14 -33.25 26.79 -52.54
C ARG A 14 -34.45 27.37 -51.80
N TYR A 15 -34.22 27.65 -50.51
CA TYR A 15 -34.80 28.65 -49.59
C TYR A 15 -35.70 29.74 -50.16
N TRP A 16 -36.79 30.09 -49.45
CA TRP A 16 -37.17 31.47 -49.04
C TRP A 16 -38.16 31.46 -47.86
N LEU A 17 -37.78 32.14 -46.75
CA LEU A 17 -38.51 32.85 -45.66
C LEU A 17 -39.83 32.32 -45.10
N ALA A 18 -40.27 32.59 -43.86
CA ALA A 18 -39.74 33.04 -42.58
C ALA A 18 -40.94 32.89 -41.61
N GLY A 19 -40.74 32.37 -40.41
CA GLY A 19 -41.84 32.15 -39.45
C GLY A 19 -41.32 31.96 -38.04
N VAL A 20 -41.20 33.09 -37.33
CA VAL A 20 -40.93 33.30 -35.90
C VAL A 20 -41.31 32.12 -35.00
N PHE A 21 -40.30 31.48 -34.38
CA PHE A 21 -40.49 30.64 -33.19
C PHE A 21 -39.99 31.39 -31.95
N THR A 22 -40.94 31.70 -31.07
CA THR A 22 -40.71 32.29 -29.75
C THR A 22 -39.98 31.28 -28.86
N LEU A 23 -38.80 31.65 -28.40
CA LEU A 23 -38.02 30.94 -27.39
C LEU A 23 -38.75 30.95 -26.04
N LEU A 24 -39.32 29.81 -25.65
CA LEU A 24 -39.56 29.47 -24.25
C LEU A 24 -38.35 28.68 -23.76
N ALA A 25 -37.32 29.40 -23.31
CA ALA A 25 -36.25 28.82 -22.52
C ALA A 25 -36.82 28.48 -21.13
N ALA A 26 -37.35 27.28 -20.98
CA ALA A 26 -37.50 26.69 -19.66
C ALA A 26 -36.09 26.42 -19.13
N ALA A 27 -35.59 27.34 -18.30
CA ALA A 27 -34.42 27.09 -17.49
C ALA A 27 -34.73 25.93 -16.54
N VAL A 28 -34.40 24.71 -16.97
CA VAL A 28 -34.20 23.60 -16.05
C VAL A 28 -32.92 23.94 -15.31
N ILE A 29 -33.07 24.65 -14.20
CA ILE A 29 -32.06 24.68 -13.16
C ILE A 29 -31.98 23.24 -12.66
N LEU A 30 -31.06 22.47 -13.24
CA LEU A 30 -30.49 21.30 -12.60
C LEU A 30 -29.85 21.81 -11.32
N MET A 31 -30.65 21.88 -10.26
CA MET A 31 -30.11 21.79 -8.91
C MET A 31 -29.43 20.42 -8.89
N CYS A 32 -28.11 20.42 -9.04
CA CYS A 32 -27.30 19.31 -8.56
C CYS A 32 -27.58 19.24 -7.06
N ASP A 33 -28.51 18.36 -6.69
CA ASP A 33 -28.61 17.87 -5.34
C ASP A 33 -27.26 17.19 -5.03
N PRO A 34 -26.47 17.69 -4.06
CA PRO A 34 -25.20 17.08 -3.70
C PRO A 34 -25.37 15.64 -3.18
N ALA A 35 -26.60 15.19 -2.92
CA ALA A 35 -26.91 13.80 -2.58
C ALA A 35 -26.81 12.82 -3.77
N VAL A 36 -26.63 13.28 -5.01
CA VAL A 36 -26.61 12.41 -6.21
C VAL A 36 -25.18 12.10 -6.69
N ALA A 37 -24.22 11.98 -5.76
CA ALA A 37 -22.90 11.40 -6.00
C ALA A 37 -22.68 10.01 -5.35
N HIS A 38 -23.69 9.44 -4.66
CA HIS A 38 -23.61 8.11 -4.01
C HIS A 38 -24.39 7.01 -4.75
N LYS A 39 -24.35 6.94 -6.08
CA LYS A 39 -24.78 5.72 -6.80
C LYS A 39 -23.60 4.75 -6.91
N GLY A 40 -23.27 4.06 -5.83
CA GLY A 40 -22.17 3.09 -5.82
C GLY A 40 -22.12 2.12 -4.64
N ILE A 41 -23.00 2.27 -3.63
CA ILE A 41 -23.07 1.35 -2.49
C ILE A 41 -24.42 0.64 -2.43
N VAL A 42 -24.39 -0.64 -2.07
CA VAL A 42 -25.57 -1.45 -1.76
C VAL A 42 -25.91 -1.21 -0.29
N GLU A 43 -26.76 -0.22 -0.03
CA GLU A 43 -27.13 0.24 1.32
C GLU A 43 -27.55 -0.89 2.26
N GLU A 44 -28.29 -1.88 1.75
CA GLU A 44 -28.75 -3.05 2.53
C GLU A 44 -27.59 -3.91 3.08
N ARG A 45 -26.38 -3.75 2.55
CA ARG A 45 -25.17 -4.48 2.95
C ARG A 45 -24.19 -3.60 3.73
N ALA A 46 -24.41 -2.29 3.75
CA ALA A 46 -23.60 -1.32 4.46
C ALA A 46 -23.97 -1.30 5.95
N GLY A 47 -23.00 -0.97 6.81
CA GLY A 47 -23.18 -0.92 8.26
C GLY A 47 -22.28 -1.89 9.01
N LEU A 48 -22.18 -1.64 10.31
CA LEU A 48 -21.44 -2.45 11.26
C LEU A 48 -22.32 -3.54 11.91
N ASP A 49 -23.59 -3.20 12.17
CA ASP A 49 -24.55 -4.04 12.88
C ASP A 49 -25.36 -4.89 11.91
N HIS A 50 -24.76 -5.99 11.45
CA HIS A 50 -25.45 -6.99 10.65
C HIS A 50 -25.59 -8.28 11.43
N GLU A 51 -26.77 -8.90 11.37
CA GLU A 51 -26.96 -10.25 11.85
C GLU A 51 -26.23 -11.24 10.92
N PRO A 52 -25.49 -12.23 11.47
CA PRO A 52 -24.86 -13.27 10.67
C PRO A 52 -25.86 -13.98 9.74
N THR A 53 -25.51 -14.07 8.47
CA THR A 53 -26.25 -14.84 7.46
C THR A 53 -25.36 -15.92 6.88
N ARG A 54 -25.92 -16.81 6.06
CA ARG A 54 -25.11 -17.82 5.37
C ARG A 54 -24.12 -17.17 4.40
N GLU A 55 -24.54 -16.10 3.74
CA GLU A 55 -23.77 -15.35 2.74
C GLU A 55 -22.78 -14.36 3.37
N ARG A 56 -23.00 -13.97 4.63
CA ARG A 56 -22.12 -13.10 5.43
C ARG A 56 -22.11 -13.59 6.90
N PRO A 57 -21.37 -14.66 7.21
CA PRO A 57 -21.40 -15.30 8.53
C PRO A 57 -20.60 -14.55 9.61
N PHE A 58 -19.71 -13.63 9.22
CA PHE A 58 -18.86 -12.88 10.15
C PHE A 58 -18.93 -11.36 9.91
N PRO A 59 -20.12 -10.74 10.00
CA PRO A 59 -20.23 -9.30 9.81
C PRO A 59 -19.39 -8.51 10.83
N PRO A 60 -18.90 -7.31 10.47
CA PRO A 60 -19.08 -6.63 9.17
C PRO A 60 -18.06 -7.06 8.10
N SER A 61 -17.26 -8.10 8.33
CA SER A 61 -16.41 -8.69 7.29
C SER A 61 -17.25 -9.38 6.21
N TYR A 62 -16.62 -9.58 5.04
CA TYR A 62 -17.14 -10.41 3.97
C TYR A 62 -16.46 -11.78 3.86
N ILE A 63 -15.65 -12.19 4.84
CA ILE A 63 -15.06 -13.52 4.84
C ILE A 63 -16.17 -14.58 4.95
N THR A 64 -16.05 -15.66 4.18
CA THR A 64 -17.07 -16.73 4.09
C THR A 64 -16.43 -18.11 4.11
N THR A 65 -17.25 -19.12 4.39
CA THR A 65 -16.88 -20.54 4.35
C THR A 65 -17.89 -21.28 3.48
N ASP A 66 -17.52 -22.45 2.94
CA ASP A 66 -18.41 -23.25 2.09
C ASP A 66 -19.77 -23.56 2.75
N SER A 67 -19.76 -23.74 4.07
CA SER A 67 -20.97 -24.03 4.84
C SER A 67 -21.74 -22.78 5.27
N GLY A 68 -21.15 -21.59 5.13
CA GLY A 68 -21.66 -20.33 5.70
C GLY A 68 -21.75 -20.36 7.23
N ARG A 69 -20.86 -21.13 7.88
CA ARG A 69 -20.82 -21.30 9.35
C ARG A 69 -19.38 -21.21 9.87
N PRO A 70 -19.19 -20.93 11.17
CA PRO A 70 -17.90 -21.03 11.83
C PRO A 70 -17.26 -22.40 11.63
N LEU A 71 -15.93 -22.41 11.52
CA LEU A 71 -15.12 -23.64 11.44
C LEU A 71 -14.38 -23.86 12.74
N ARG A 72 -13.71 -25.00 12.87
CA ARG A 72 -12.93 -25.32 14.07
C ARG A 72 -11.45 -25.09 13.81
N ALA A 73 -10.71 -24.85 14.89
CA ALA A 73 -9.26 -24.64 14.81
C ALA A 73 -8.54 -25.85 14.19
N GLU A 74 -9.04 -27.07 14.44
CA GLU A 74 -8.45 -28.33 13.95
C GLU A 74 -8.67 -28.56 12.46
N ASP A 75 -9.51 -27.75 11.81
CA ASP A 75 -9.70 -27.84 10.35
C ASP A 75 -8.49 -27.20 9.62
N PHE A 76 -7.66 -26.40 10.31
CA PHE A 76 -6.48 -25.71 9.79
C PHE A 76 -5.17 -26.36 10.25
N GLU A 77 -4.16 -26.30 9.39
CA GLU A 77 -2.83 -26.84 9.66
C GLU A 77 -1.88 -25.77 10.24
N SER A 78 -1.00 -26.18 11.17
CA SER A 78 0.03 -25.28 11.69
C SER A 78 1.09 -24.98 10.63
N PRO A 79 1.54 -23.73 10.44
CA PRO A 79 2.59 -23.38 9.49
C PRO A 79 3.90 -24.17 9.66
N GLU A 80 4.22 -24.58 10.88
CA GLU A 80 5.38 -25.41 11.21
C GLU A 80 5.33 -26.80 10.56
N VAL A 81 4.15 -27.35 10.29
CA VAL A 81 4.00 -28.60 9.53
C VAL A 81 4.41 -28.39 8.07
N CYS A 82 4.02 -27.25 7.48
CA CYS A 82 4.43 -26.87 6.13
C CYS A 82 5.96 -26.71 6.03
N ALA A 83 6.61 -26.21 7.09
CA ALA A 83 8.05 -25.97 7.13
C ALA A 83 8.90 -27.22 6.83
N GLY A 84 8.41 -28.42 7.15
CA GLY A 84 9.13 -29.68 6.90
C GLY A 84 9.40 -29.94 5.41
N CYS A 85 8.45 -29.56 4.54
CA CYS A 85 8.59 -29.72 3.09
C CYS A 85 8.82 -28.39 2.35
N HIS A 86 8.41 -27.26 2.93
CA HIS A 86 8.49 -25.93 2.33
C HIS A 86 9.32 -24.95 3.18
N PRO A 87 10.59 -25.27 3.50
CA PRO A 87 11.41 -24.42 4.36
C PRO A 87 11.69 -23.04 3.76
N ARG A 88 11.83 -22.92 2.43
CA ARG A 88 12.04 -21.63 1.75
C ARG A 88 10.85 -20.69 1.94
N GLN A 89 9.63 -21.20 1.77
CA GLN A 89 8.41 -20.42 1.92
C GLN A 89 8.13 -20.11 3.38
N TYR A 90 8.30 -21.09 4.27
CA TYR A 90 8.13 -20.89 5.70
C TYR A 90 9.09 -19.83 6.26
N GLU A 91 10.38 -19.85 5.89
CA GLU A 91 11.34 -18.83 6.34
C GLU A 91 11.09 -17.46 5.72
N GLY A 92 10.47 -17.40 4.52
CA GLY A 92 9.94 -16.16 3.98
C GLY A 92 8.77 -15.64 4.83
N TRP A 93 7.81 -16.50 5.15
CA TRP A 93 6.63 -16.07 5.90
C TRP A 93 6.94 -15.71 7.35
N ARG A 94 7.79 -16.50 8.02
CA ARG A 94 8.13 -16.33 9.44
C ARG A 94 8.88 -15.02 9.66
N GLY A 95 8.27 -14.13 10.44
CA GLY A 95 8.83 -12.80 10.72
C GLY A 95 8.41 -11.73 9.72
N SER A 96 7.57 -12.08 8.74
CA SER A 96 6.87 -11.10 7.90
C SER A 96 5.72 -10.44 8.66
N MET A 97 5.22 -9.31 8.13
CA MET A 97 4.03 -8.66 8.68
C MET A 97 2.75 -9.51 8.54
N HIS A 98 2.69 -10.47 7.60
CA HIS A 98 1.59 -11.44 7.56
C HIS A 98 1.63 -12.38 8.76
N SER A 99 2.80 -12.89 9.15
CA SER A 99 2.93 -13.72 10.36
C SER A 99 2.70 -12.94 11.66
N PHE A 100 2.92 -11.62 11.63
CA PHE A 100 2.70 -10.71 12.76
C PHE A 100 1.39 -9.92 12.68
N SER A 101 0.53 -10.18 11.70
CA SER A 101 -0.66 -9.33 11.47
C SER A 101 -1.57 -9.24 12.69
N PHE A 102 -1.65 -10.29 13.51
CA PHE A 102 -2.34 -10.28 14.79
C PHE A 102 -1.50 -9.72 15.94
N LYS A 103 -0.17 -9.91 15.91
CA LYS A 103 0.74 -9.64 17.04
C LYS A 103 1.38 -8.25 17.02
N ASP A 104 1.22 -7.52 15.92
CA ASP A 104 1.74 -6.16 15.77
C ASP A 104 1.17 -5.26 16.90
N PRO A 105 2.02 -4.69 17.77
CA PRO A 105 1.58 -3.91 18.91
C PRO A 105 0.90 -2.60 18.47
N ILE A 106 1.31 -2.01 17.35
CA ILE A 106 0.68 -0.80 16.81
C ILE A 106 -0.74 -1.12 16.39
N PHE A 107 -0.90 -2.22 15.64
CA PHE A 107 -2.23 -2.70 15.24
C PHE A 107 -3.10 -3.08 16.43
N GLN A 108 -2.57 -3.81 17.42
CA GLN A 108 -3.34 -4.17 18.62
C GLN A 108 -3.85 -2.95 19.39
N ALA A 109 -3.04 -1.90 19.50
CA ALA A 109 -3.43 -0.66 20.17
C ALA A 109 -4.49 0.12 19.37
N GLU A 110 -4.31 0.26 18.05
CA GLU A 110 -5.31 0.90 17.17
C GLU A 110 -6.61 0.12 17.09
N TRP A 111 -6.55 -1.22 17.06
CA TRP A 111 -7.73 -2.07 17.06
C TRP A 111 -8.49 -1.92 18.38
N ALA A 112 -7.82 -1.91 19.54
CA ALA A 112 -8.46 -1.67 20.83
C ALA A 112 -9.13 -0.28 20.91
N LYS A 113 -8.45 0.76 20.41
CA LYS A 113 -8.97 2.12 20.32
C LYS A 113 -10.23 2.19 19.46
N GLY A 114 -10.18 1.61 18.26
CA GLY A 114 -11.31 1.61 17.33
C GLY A 114 -12.48 0.78 17.81
N ASP A 115 -12.22 -0.40 18.35
CA ASP A 115 -13.26 -1.29 18.87
C ASP A 115 -14.01 -0.64 20.03
N LYS A 116 -13.29 0.03 20.94
CA LYS A 116 -13.88 0.85 22.00
C LYS A 116 -14.69 2.04 21.43
N ALA A 117 -14.19 2.71 20.41
CA ALA A 117 -14.88 3.85 19.79
C ALA A 117 -16.18 3.44 19.08
N MET A 118 -16.27 2.18 18.65
CA MET A 118 -17.39 1.63 17.89
C MET A 118 -18.17 0.56 18.66
N ASP A 119 -18.15 0.59 20.00
CA ASP A 119 -18.91 -0.31 20.88
C ASP A 119 -18.74 -1.82 20.57
N GLY A 120 -17.51 -2.27 20.28
CA GLY A 120 -17.20 -3.68 20.02
C GLY A 120 -17.44 -4.15 18.58
N LYS A 121 -17.88 -3.25 17.69
CA LYS A 121 -18.36 -3.62 16.35
C LYS A 121 -17.26 -3.77 15.30
N LEU A 122 -16.00 -3.51 15.66
CA LEU A 122 -14.86 -3.64 14.74
C LEU A 122 -14.13 -4.97 14.86
N LEU A 123 -14.51 -5.84 15.81
CA LEU A 123 -13.88 -7.14 16.04
C LEU A 123 -13.60 -7.91 14.73
N TYR A 124 -14.63 -8.19 13.92
CA TYR A 124 -14.42 -8.91 12.66
C TYR A 124 -14.08 -8.02 11.47
N TYR A 125 -14.29 -6.70 11.56
CA TYR A 125 -13.83 -5.77 10.53
C TYR A 125 -12.30 -5.81 10.39
N CYS A 126 -11.59 -5.66 11.51
CA CYS A 126 -10.13 -5.71 11.56
C CYS A 126 -9.62 -7.16 11.60
N GLY A 127 -10.28 -8.00 12.40
CA GLY A 127 -9.88 -9.39 12.63
C GLY A 127 -9.86 -10.24 11.37
N ALA A 128 -10.74 -10.02 10.40
CA ALA A 128 -10.82 -10.88 9.22
C ALA A 128 -9.61 -10.76 8.29
N CYS A 129 -8.90 -9.63 8.30
CA CYS A 129 -7.64 -9.46 7.56
C CYS A 129 -6.42 -9.79 8.44
N HIS A 130 -6.47 -9.46 9.74
CA HIS A 130 -5.31 -9.55 10.63
C HIS A 130 -5.20 -10.87 11.41
N ALA A 131 -6.30 -11.55 11.65
CA ALA A 131 -6.39 -12.88 12.26
C ALA A 131 -7.54 -13.69 11.62
N PRO A 132 -7.46 -14.02 10.31
CA PRO A 132 -8.58 -14.58 9.57
C PRO A 132 -9.13 -15.89 10.17
N ILE A 133 -8.23 -16.79 10.59
CA ILE A 133 -8.60 -18.03 11.29
C ILE A 133 -9.33 -17.73 12.61
N GLY A 134 -8.92 -16.69 13.34
CA GLY A 134 -9.60 -16.27 14.56
C GLY A 134 -11.02 -15.76 14.32
N THR A 135 -11.23 -15.01 13.23
CA THR A 135 -12.58 -14.59 12.80
C THR A 135 -13.45 -15.80 12.44
N ILE A 136 -12.93 -16.69 11.59
CA ILE A 136 -13.69 -17.86 11.10
C ILE A 136 -14.05 -18.83 12.22
N THR A 137 -13.15 -19.00 13.20
CA THR A 137 -13.36 -19.87 14.37
C THR A 137 -14.07 -19.16 15.52
N GLN A 138 -14.34 -17.85 15.37
CA GLN A 138 -14.91 -16.98 16.40
C GLN A 138 -14.16 -17.06 17.74
N SER A 139 -12.83 -17.22 17.69
CA SER A 139 -12.00 -17.41 18.87
C SER A 139 -11.44 -16.11 19.45
N LEU A 140 -11.64 -15.00 18.76
CA LEU A 140 -11.12 -13.68 19.12
C LEU A 140 -11.98 -13.04 20.22
N SER A 141 -11.33 -12.43 21.20
CA SER A 141 -11.97 -11.65 22.25
C SER A 141 -11.07 -10.52 22.72
N PHE A 142 -11.65 -9.44 23.24
CA PHE A 142 -10.89 -8.41 23.94
C PHE A 142 -10.62 -8.85 25.38
N ASP A 143 -9.37 -8.76 25.82
CA ASP A 143 -8.96 -8.99 27.20
C ASP A 143 -8.75 -7.65 27.90
N GLU A 144 -9.69 -7.31 28.81
CA GLU A 144 -9.70 -6.06 29.57
C GLU A 144 -8.47 -5.90 30.48
N GLU A 145 -7.87 -7.01 30.94
CA GLU A 145 -6.71 -6.95 31.83
C GLU A 145 -5.45 -6.52 31.08
N SER A 146 -5.18 -7.13 29.92
CA SER A 146 -4.03 -6.77 29.09
C SER A 146 -4.29 -5.58 28.16
N GLY A 147 -5.55 -5.21 27.95
CA GLY A 147 -5.97 -4.17 27.00
C GLY A 147 -5.74 -4.57 25.54
N LYS A 148 -5.77 -5.86 25.22
CA LYS A 148 -5.43 -6.41 23.90
C LYS A 148 -6.44 -7.44 23.44
N PHE A 149 -6.49 -7.68 22.14
CA PHE A 149 -7.20 -8.83 21.60
C PHE A 149 -6.39 -10.10 21.81
N VAL A 150 -7.08 -11.15 22.25
CA VAL A 150 -6.55 -12.49 22.47
C VAL A 150 -7.36 -13.49 21.65
N SER A 151 -6.85 -14.73 21.56
CA SER A 151 -7.57 -15.84 20.95
C SER A 151 -7.58 -17.04 21.88
N SER A 152 -8.70 -17.74 21.96
CA SER A 152 -8.83 -19.01 22.68
C SER A 152 -8.14 -20.20 21.97
N ASN A 153 -7.72 -20.02 20.71
CA ASN A 153 -6.92 -20.99 19.97
C ASN A 153 -5.58 -20.38 19.51
N GLU A 154 -4.52 -21.19 19.56
CA GLU A 154 -3.17 -20.72 19.25
C GLU A 154 -2.99 -20.40 17.76
N ILE A 155 -3.61 -21.18 16.88
CA ILE A 155 -3.46 -21.07 15.43
C ILE A 155 -3.96 -19.72 14.89
N ALA A 156 -5.01 -19.12 15.47
CA ALA A 156 -5.43 -17.76 15.09
C ALA A 156 -4.39 -16.69 15.41
N THR A 157 -3.51 -16.92 16.38
CA THR A 157 -2.43 -15.97 16.71
C THR A 157 -1.27 -16.01 15.72
N ARG A 158 -1.31 -16.91 14.73
CA ARG A 158 -0.32 -17.02 13.65
C ARG A 158 -0.60 -16.06 12.48
N GLY A 159 -1.57 -15.15 12.63
CA GLY A 159 -1.86 -14.10 11.65
C GLY A 159 -2.36 -14.67 10.32
N VAL A 160 -1.95 -14.04 9.22
CA VAL A 160 -2.19 -14.55 7.85
C VAL A 160 -1.20 -15.68 7.59
N SER A 161 -1.63 -16.91 7.89
CA SER A 161 -0.82 -18.13 7.82
C SER A 161 -0.92 -18.84 6.46
N CYS A 162 -0.18 -19.94 6.28
CA CYS A 162 -0.16 -20.70 5.01
C CYS A 162 -1.57 -21.11 4.54
N ASP A 163 -2.36 -21.65 5.46
CA ASP A 163 -3.70 -22.14 5.18
C ASP A 163 -4.70 -21.02 4.88
N VAL A 164 -4.49 -19.82 5.43
CA VAL A 164 -5.33 -18.66 5.06
C VAL A 164 -5.31 -18.46 3.55
N CYS A 165 -4.12 -18.35 2.95
CA CYS A 165 -4.03 -18.09 1.51
C CYS A 165 -4.29 -19.37 0.70
N HIS A 166 -3.66 -20.49 1.07
CA HIS A 166 -3.71 -21.72 0.29
C HIS A 166 -4.99 -22.54 0.46
N GLN A 167 -5.97 -22.05 1.22
CA GLN A 167 -7.33 -22.61 1.26
C GLN A 167 -8.40 -21.60 0.80
N MET A 168 -8.00 -20.44 0.29
CA MET A 168 -8.92 -19.54 -0.42
C MET A 168 -9.37 -20.19 -1.73
N THR A 169 -10.67 -20.35 -1.89
CA THR A 169 -11.26 -21.00 -3.07
C THR A 169 -11.83 -19.99 -4.06
N ASP A 170 -12.33 -18.86 -3.58
CA ASP A 170 -12.93 -17.82 -4.41
C ASP A 170 -12.88 -16.44 -3.76
N THR A 171 -13.16 -15.40 -4.55
CA THR A 171 -13.50 -14.08 -4.07
C THR A 171 -15.02 -13.90 -4.10
N ASN A 172 -15.57 -13.24 -3.08
CA ASN A 172 -17.00 -12.98 -2.98
C ASN A 172 -17.31 -11.48 -3.05
N PHE A 173 -16.44 -10.71 -3.73
CA PHE A 173 -16.53 -9.25 -3.76
C PHE A 173 -17.88 -8.71 -4.28
N LEU A 174 -18.60 -9.47 -5.12
CA LEU A 174 -19.95 -9.10 -5.58
C LEU A 174 -21.00 -9.11 -4.45
N ASN A 175 -20.67 -9.70 -3.30
CA ASN A 175 -21.48 -9.65 -2.08
C ASN A 175 -21.10 -8.48 -1.17
N THR A 176 -20.05 -7.71 -1.48
CA THR A 176 -19.70 -6.52 -0.69
C THR A 176 -20.73 -5.42 -0.94
N HIS A 177 -20.76 -4.43 -0.05
CA HIS A 177 -21.59 -3.24 -0.25
C HIS A 177 -21.03 -2.32 -1.35
N THR A 178 -19.74 -2.39 -1.66
CA THR A 178 -19.12 -1.60 -2.73
C THR A 178 -19.09 -2.32 -4.09
N LEU A 179 -19.43 -3.62 -4.11
CA LEU A 179 -19.26 -4.50 -5.29
C LEU A 179 -17.81 -4.55 -5.80
N GLU A 180 -16.86 -4.25 -4.93
CA GLU A 180 -15.42 -4.27 -5.17
C GLU A 180 -14.73 -5.18 -4.14
N HIS A 181 -13.53 -5.65 -4.47
CA HIS A 181 -12.71 -6.43 -3.54
C HIS A 181 -12.41 -5.60 -2.29
N GLY A 182 -12.32 -6.27 -1.14
CA GLY A 182 -11.86 -5.67 0.11
C GLY A 182 -12.62 -6.16 1.32
N ASN A 183 -12.20 -5.71 2.51
CA ASN A 183 -12.80 -6.08 3.80
C ASN A 183 -12.92 -7.61 3.99
N ALA A 184 -11.88 -8.33 3.58
CA ALA A 184 -11.76 -9.79 3.56
C ALA A 184 -12.83 -10.49 2.69
N SER A 185 -13.08 -9.98 1.48
CA SER A 185 -14.08 -10.51 0.53
C SER A 185 -13.71 -11.85 -0.13
N PHE A 186 -13.45 -12.89 0.65
CA PHE A 186 -13.08 -14.21 0.13
C PHE A 186 -13.83 -15.37 0.78
N ASN A 187 -13.85 -16.50 0.07
CA ASN A 187 -14.30 -17.79 0.59
C ASN A 187 -13.12 -18.69 0.89
N ILE A 188 -13.18 -19.40 2.02
CA ILE A 188 -12.16 -20.34 2.47
C ILE A 188 -12.76 -21.73 2.72
N SER A 189 -12.04 -22.76 2.28
CA SER A 189 -12.44 -24.16 2.41
C SER A 189 -11.27 -24.97 2.98
N PRO A 190 -11.14 -25.03 4.33
CA PRO A 190 -10.04 -25.75 4.93
C PRO A 190 -10.19 -27.27 4.80
N GLY A 191 -9.05 -27.95 4.79
CA GLY A 191 -8.94 -29.39 4.63
C GLY A 191 -7.66 -29.81 3.92
N ASN A 192 -7.68 -31.05 3.41
CA ASN A 192 -6.51 -31.71 2.81
C ASN A 192 -6.07 -31.09 1.47
N THR A 193 -6.95 -30.39 0.75
CA THR A 193 -6.58 -29.78 -0.53
C THR A 193 -5.97 -28.41 -0.32
N LYS A 194 -4.81 -28.15 -0.95
CA LYS A 194 -4.17 -26.84 -1.01
C LYS A 194 -4.23 -26.28 -2.42
N TYR A 195 -4.61 -25.02 -2.54
CA TYR A 195 -4.79 -24.31 -3.80
C TYR A 195 -3.53 -23.52 -4.17
N GLY A 196 -3.19 -23.45 -5.46
CA GLY A 196 -2.01 -22.71 -5.88
C GLY A 196 -1.88 -22.55 -7.40
N PRO A 197 -0.85 -21.85 -7.87
CA PRO A 197 -0.70 -21.47 -9.27
C PRO A 197 -0.18 -22.60 -10.19
N LEU A 198 0.24 -23.74 -9.62
CA LEU A 198 0.88 -24.82 -10.36
C LEU A 198 -0.13 -25.90 -10.80
N LYS A 199 -0.23 -26.15 -12.10
CA LYS A 199 -1.18 -27.12 -12.70
C LYS A 199 -0.79 -28.59 -12.52
N ASP A 200 0.49 -28.85 -12.28
CA ASP A 200 1.11 -30.18 -12.20
C ASP A 200 1.77 -30.41 -10.82
N ALA A 201 1.32 -29.69 -9.79
CA ALA A 201 1.79 -29.92 -8.43
C ALA A 201 1.44 -31.34 -7.99
N VAL A 202 2.37 -31.97 -7.26
CA VAL A 202 2.18 -33.28 -6.65
C VAL A 202 2.81 -33.22 -5.26
N SER A 203 2.03 -33.58 -4.24
CA SER A 203 2.46 -33.63 -2.84
C SER A 203 2.19 -35.02 -2.27
N PRO A 204 3.09 -35.57 -1.44
CA PRO A 204 2.87 -36.86 -0.78
C PRO A 204 2.01 -36.76 0.49
N TYR A 205 1.67 -35.55 0.94
CA TYR A 205 1.01 -35.30 2.23
C TYR A 205 -0.40 -34.74 2.09
N HIS A 206 -0.58 -33.78 1.19
CA HIS A 206 -1.85 -33.08 0.99
C HIS A 206 -2.23 -33.10 -0.49
N ASP A 207 -3.51 -32.98 -0.80
CA ASP A 207 -3.95 -32.84 -2.20
C ASP A 207 -3.57 -31.45 -2.72
N THR A 208 -3.42 -31.33 -4.03
CA THR A 208 -3.06 -30.08 -4.70
C THR A 208 -4.06 -29.76 -5.79
N GLN A 209 -4.56 -28.53 -5.81
CA GLN A 209 -5.49 -28.06 -6.83
C GLN A 209 -4.99 -26.76 -7.46
N TYR A 210 -4.98 -26.74 -8.79
CA TYR A 210 -4.73 -25.49 -9.52
C TYR A 210 -5.85 -24.49 -9.24
N SER A 211 -5.47 -23.25 -8.96
CA SER A 211 -6.39 -22.14 -8.76
C SER A 211 -5.93 -20.95 -9.58
N GLU A 212 -6.80 -20.50 -10.49
CA GLU A 212 -6.53 -19.29 -11.27
C GLU A 212 -6.46 -18.06 -10.37
N LEU A 213 -7.26 -17.99 -9.30
CA LEU A 213 -7.21 -16.91 -8.30
C LEU A 213 -5.77 -16.68 -7.79
N HIS A 214 -5.01 -17.76 -7.57
CA HIS A 214 -3.62 -17.69 -7.07
C HIS A 214 -2.60 -17.14 -8.09
N THR A 215 -3.03 -16.91 -9.34
CA THR A 215 -2.23 -16.28 -10.40
C THR A 215 -2.58 -14.81 -10.65
N ARG A 216 -3.62 -14.29 -9.98
CA ARG A 216 -4.16 -12.95 -10.18
C ARG A 216 -3.97 -12.07 -8.94
N ALA A 217 -3.94 -10.75 -9.14
CA ALA A 217 -3.88 -9.78 -8.05
C ALA A 217 -5.13 -9.82 -7.14
N ASP A 218 -6.25 -10.37 -7.65
CA ASP A 218 -7.52 -10.51 -6.92
C ASP A 218 -7.35 -11.26 -5.59
N LEU A 219 -6.41 -12.22 -5.51
CA LEU A 219 -6.09 -12.91 -4.26
C LEU A 219 -5.73 -11.91 -3.16
N CYS A 220 -4.84 -10.96 -3.47
CA CYS A 220 -4.37 -9.93 -2.53
C CYS A 220 -5.43 -8.83 -2.32
N ALA A 221 -6.23 -8.55 -3.34
CA ALA A 221 -7.25 -7.50 -3.33
C ALA A 221 -8.28 -7.65 -2.21
N ASN A 222 -8.58 -8.89 -1.80
CA ASN A 222 -9.55 -9.16 -0.75
C ASN A 222 -9.18 -8.54 0.61
N CYS A 223 -7.88 -8.34 0.87
CA CYS A 223 -7.39 -7.72 2.11
C CYS A 223 -6.70 -6.36 1.85
N HIS A 224 -6.07 -6.16 0.70
CA HIS A 224 -5.33 -4.94 0.34
C HIS A 224 -6.18 -3.87 -0.34
N ASN A 225 -7.47 -3.89 -0.04
CA ASN A 225 -8.45 -2.87 -0.34
C ASN A 225 -9.38 -2.79 0.87
N ILE A 226 -9.56 -1.61 1.46
CA ILE A 226 -10.34 -1.41 2.67
C ILE A 226 -11.33 -0.29 2.42
N HIS A 227 -12.61 -0.60 2.62
CA HIS A 227 -13.71 0.35 2.46
C HIS A 227 -14.41 0.54 3.79
N HIS A 228 -14.67 1.78 4.14
CA HIS A 228 -15.41 2.12 5.33
C HIS A 228 -16.78 1.40 5.32
N PRO A 229 -17.13 0.62 6.35
CA PRO A 229 -18.24 -0.34 6.27
C PRO A 229 -19.61 0.34 6.16
N ILE A 230 -19.73 1.60 6.60
CA ILE A 230 -20.98 2.39 6.57
C ILE A 230 -21.13 3.20 5.28
N ASN A 231 -20.16 4.06 4.93
CA ASN A 231 -20.28 5.00 3.83
C ASN A 231 -19.59 4.52 2.52
N GLY A 232 -18.91 3.38 2.54
CA GLY A 232 -18.19 2.81 1.40
C GLY A 232 -16.95 3.59 0.95
N MET A 233 -16.50 4.59 1.70
CA MET A 233 -15.31 5.38 1.38
C MET A 233 -14.07 4.48 1.37
N PRO A 234 -13.23 4.54 0.33
CA PRO A 234 -11.99 3.77 0.29
C PRO A 234 -10.96 4.32 1.28
N ILE A 235 -10.78 3.64 2.41
CA ILE A 235 -9.81 3.96 3.46
C ILE A 235 -8.39 3.61 2.97
N GLU A 236 -8.24 2.40 2.44
CA GLU A 236 -7.02 1.93 1.79
C GLU A 236 -7.37 1.39 0.40
N ARG A 237 -6.62 1.79 -0.62
CA ARG A 237 -6.99 1.51 -2.01
C ARG A 237 -5.87 1.03 -2.90
N THR A 238 -4.93 0.29 -2.30
CA THR A 238 -3.72 -0.21 -2.95
C THR A 238 -4.03 -1.04 -4.21
N TYR A 239 -5.03 -1.93 -4.15
CA TYR A 239 -5.45 -2.70 -5.32
C TYR A 239 -5.99 -1.80 -6.44
N ASP A 240 -6.82 -0.82 -6.13
CA ASP A 240 -7.39 0.09 -7.13
C ASP A 240 -6.33 0.97 -7.79
N GLU A 241 -5.36 1.44 -7.02
CA GLU A 241 -4.20 2.17 -7.51
C GLU A 241 -3.39 1.32 -8.50
N TRP A 242 -3.13 0.05 -8.15
CA TRP A 242 -2.47 -0.90 -9.04
C TRP A 242 -3.30 -1.22 -10.29
N LYS A 243 -4.60 -1.49 -10.13
CA LYS A 243 -5.52 -1.88 -11.22
C LYS A 243 -5.58 -0.82 -12.32
N ARG A 244 -5.36 0.45 -11.97
CA ARG A 244 -5.35 1.60 -12.90
C ARG A 244 -3.95 1.93 -13.45
N SER A 245 -2.93 1.20 -13.02
CA SER A 245 -1.52 1.47 -13.35
C SER A 245 -1.09 0.85 -14.68
N VAL A 246 0.09 1.26 -15.17
CA VAL A 246 0.79 0.61 -16.29
C VAL A 246 1.18 -0.84 -15.98
N TYR A 247 1.34 -1.19 -14.70
CA TYR A 247 1.76 -2.55 -14.31
C TYR A 247 0.63 -3.56 -14.54
N ALA A 248 -0.61 -3.19 -14.19
CA ALA A 248 -1.79 -3.99 -14.50
C ALA A 248 -2.00 -4.14 -16.02
N GLN A 249 -1.71 -3.09 -16.80
CA GLN A 249 -1.78 -3.14 -18.27
C GLN A 249 -0.74 -4.08 -18.91
N HIS A 250 0.34 -4.37 -18.17
CA HIS A 250 1.40 -5.31 -18.56
C HIS A 250 1.26 -6.68 -17.88
N ASP A 251 0.09 -6.98 -17.30
CA ASP A 251 -0.18 -8.24 -16.58
C ASP A 251 0.79 -8.53 -15.42
N ILE A 252 1.46 -7.50 -14.89
CA ILE A 252 2.32 -7.61 -13.71
C ILE A 252 1.46 -7.49 -12.46
N VAL A 253 1.36 -8.58 -11.73
CA VAL A 253 0.51 -8.69 -10.53
C VAL A 253 1.32 -8.52 -9.24
N CYS A 254 0.63 -8.37 -8.11
CA CYS A 254 1.25 -8.16 -6.80
C CYS A 254 2.33 -9.20 -6.48
N GLN A 255 2.07 -10.47 -6.81
CA GLN A 255 2.96 -11.60 -6.60
C GLN A 255 4.29 -11.47 -7.35
N ASP A 256 4.28 -10.86 -8.55
CA ASP A 256 5.48 -10.71 -9.36
C ASP A 256 6.53 -9.85 -8.65
N CYS A 257 6.11 -8.81 -7.93
CA CYS A 257 7.02 -7.94 -7.18
C CYS A 257 7.18 -8.32 -5.70
N HIS A 258 6.11 -8.75 -5.01
CA HIS A 258 6.13 -8.98 -3.56
C HIS A 258 6.39 -10.42 -3.15
N MET A 259 6.31 -11.36 -4.10
CA MET A 259 6.65 -12.77 -3.91
C MET A 259 7.89 -13.17 -4.72
N ASN A 260 8.80 -12.22 -4.96
CA ASN A 260 10.12 -12.45 -5.52
C ASN A 260 11.21 -11.66 -4.76
N PRO A 261 12.50 -12.06 -4.87
CA PRO A 261 13.60 -11.30 -4.27
C PRO A 261 13.57 -9.84 -4.71
N VAL A 262 14.00 -8.94 -3.81
CA VAL A 262 13.92 -7.48 -4.03
C VAL A 262 14.65 -7.04 -5.28
N GLU A 263 15.78 -7.67 -5.61
CA GLU A 263 16.54 -7.38 -6.83
C GLU A 263 15.73 -7.69 -8.09
N THR A 264 14.99 -8.81 -8.07
CA THR A 264 14.07 -9.17 -9.17
C THR A 264 12.89 -8.22 -9.22
N ALA A 265 12.29 -7.89 -8.06
CA ALA A 265 11.15 -6.99 -7.98
C ALA A 265 11.48 -5.61 -8.57
N ILE A 266 12.69 -5.08 -8.31
CA ILE A 266 13.16 -3.82 -8.88
C ILE A 266 13.26 -3.92 -10.41
N ARG A 267 13.81 -5.01 -10.94
CA ARG A 267 13.92 -5.24 -12.38
C ARG A 267 12.55 -5.36 -13.04
N ILE A 268 11.65 -6.18 -12.50
CA ILE A 268 10.25 -6.29 -12.95
C ILE A 268 9.63 -4.90 -13.02
N ALA A 269 9.82 -4.10 -11.96
CA ALA A 269 9.17 -2.82 -11.88
C ALA A 269 9.75 -1.80 -12.89
N LYS A 270 11.07 -1.80 -13.11
CA LYS A 270 11.74 -0.88 -14.05
C LYS A 270 11.57 -1.31 -15.51
N GLU A 271 11.67 -2.60 -15.80
CA GLU A 271 11.64 -3.16 -17.15
C GLU A 271 10.24 -3.53 -17.64
N LEU A 272 9.23 -3.59 -16.75
CA LEU A 272 7.87 -4.05 -17.04
C LEU A 272 7.84 -5.46 -17.67
N LYS A 273 8.65 -6.36 -17.12
CA LYS A 273 8.72 -7.78 -17.49
C LYS A 273 8.29 -8.66 -16.33
N ARG A 274 7.62 -9.77 -16.61
CA ARG A 274 7.23 -10.75 -15.59
C ARG A 274 8.42 -11.60 -15.12
N PRO A 275 8.36 -12.23 -13.93
CA PRO A 275 9.46 -13.04 -13.40
C PRO A 275 9.92 -14.15 -14.34
N GLU A 276 9.01 -14.76 -15.09
CA GLU A 276 9.29 -15.84 -16.03
C GLU A 276 10.22 -15.39 -17.18
N GLU A 277 10.08 -14.13 -17.62
CA GLU A 277 10.94 -13.54 -18.66
C GLU A 277 12.34 -13.22 -18.14
N LEU A 278 12.51 -13.15 -16.82
CA LEU A 278 13.79 -12.90 -16.15
C LEU A 278 14.45 -14.17 -15.61
N ALA A 279 13.77 -15.32 -15.71
CA ALA A 279 14.15 -16.56 -15.04
C ALA A 279 15.50 -17.15 -15.53
N GLU A 280 15.90 -16.86 -16.77
CA GLU A 280 17.20 -17.28 -17.30
C GLU A 280 18.35 -16.38 -16.83
N GLU A 281 18.04 -15.13 -16.46
CA GLU A 281 19.02 -14.12 -16.06
C GLU A 281 19.22 -14.07 -14.53
N VAL A 282 18.28 -14.61 -13.77
CA VAL A 282 18.29 -14.58 -12.29
C VAL A 282 18.15 -15.99 -11.71
N GLU A 283 19.28 -16.62 -11.41
CA GLU A 283 19.35 -18.00 -10.92
C GLU A 283 18.48 -18.25 -9.67
N ARG A 284 18.35 -17.25 -8.80
CA ARG A 284 17.61 -17.34 -7.51
C ARG A 284 16.09 -17.51 -7.67
N LEU A 285 15.54 -17.30 -8.87
CA LEU A 285 14.13 -17.55 -9.17
C LEU A 285 13.82 -19.04 -9.32
N ARG A 286 14.78 -19.83 -9.81
CA ARG A 286 14.56 -21.25 -10.11
C ARG A 286 14.58 -22.11 -8.86
N GLY A 287 14.09 -23.33 -9.00
CA GLY A 287 14.27 -24.40 -8.01
C GLY A 287 13.01 -25.19 -7.73
N LYS A 288 13.03 -25.94 -6.63
CA LYS A 288 11.89 -26.77 -6.21
C LYS A 288 10.92 -25.99 -5.34
N ALA A 289 9.62 -26.18 -5.59
CA ALA A 289 8.57 -25.59 -4.76
C ALA A 289 8.55 -26.16 -3.33
N GLY A 290 9.07 -27.38 -3.13
CA GLY A 290 9.31 -27.99 -1.83
C GLY A 290 10.41 -29.05 -1.91
N THR A 291 10.97 -29.46 -0.78
CA THR A 291 12.09 -30.41 -0.71
C THR A 291 11.76 -31.78 -1.32
N VAL A 292 10.49 -32.18 -1.23
CA VAL A 292 9.97 -33.44 -1.80
C VAL A 292 9.49 -33.33 -3.25
N ALA A 293 9.53 -32.13 -3.85
CA ALA A 293 9.09 -31.95 -5.23
C ALA A 293 10.01 -32.68 -6.22
N LYS A 294 9.40 -33.32 -7.22
CA LYS A 294 10.13 -34.05 -8.28
C LYS A 294 10.60 -33.13 -9.39
N SER A 295 9.87 -32.04 -9.64
CA SER A 295 10.13 -31.10 -10.73
C SER A 295 10.79 -29.82 -10.23
N GLU A 296 11.70 -29.28 -11.02
CA GLU A 296 12.18 -27.89 -10.85
C GLU A 296 11.27 -26.92 -11.59
N ARG A 297 11.16 -25.70 -11.07
CA ARG A 297 10.38 -24.60 -11.61
C ARG A 297 11.33 -23.49 -12.06
N SER A 298 10.95 -22.78 -13.13
CA SER A 298 11.62 -21.56 -13.57
C SER A 298 11.49 -20.44 -12.54
N VAL A 299 10.34 -20.36 -11.88
CA VAL A 299 10.05 -19.39 -10.83
C VAL A 299 9.47 -20.12 -9.61
N VAL A 300 10.08 -19.91 -8.45
CA VAL A 300 9.59 -20.30 -7.13
C VAL A 300 9.43 -19.03 -6.31
N HIS A 301 8.18 -18.62 -6.15
CA HIS A 301 7.82 -17.45 -5.38
C HIS A 301 8.34 -17.52 -3.93
N ASN A 302 9.00 -16.45 -3.48
CA ASN A 302 9.28 -16.26 -2.07
C ASN A 302 8.00 -15.84 -1.33
N HIS A 303 8.02 -15.92 0.00
CA HIS A 303 6.85 -15.59 0.84
C HIS A 303 7.22 -14.53 1.88
N GLU A 304 8.08 -13.58 1.50
CA GLU A 304 8.55 -12.52 2.39
C GLU A 304 7.53 -11.39 2.55
N PHE A 305 6.77 -11.11 1.46
CA PHE A 305 5.68 -10.14 1.43
C PHE A 305 6.04 -8.74 1.95
N VAL A 306 7.30 -8.34 1.77
CA VAL A 306 7.81 -7.11 2.38
C VAL A 306 7.32 -5.89 1.61
N GLY A 307 6.74 -4.94 2.36
CA GLY A 307 6.43 -3.57 1.92
C GLY A 307 7.36 -2.55 2.56
N GLY A 308 6.81 -1.43 3.04
CA GLY A 308 7.58 -0.35 3.67
C GLY A 308 7.80 -0.45 5.18
N ASN A 309 7.46 -1.57 5.84
CA ASN A 309 7.63 -1.70 7.29
C ASN A 309 9.04 -2.20 7.64
N ALA A 310 9.93 -1.29 8.04
CA ALA A 310 11.27 -1.59 8.51
C ALA A 310 11.40 -1.65 10.05
N VAL A 311 10.27 -1.64 10.79
CA VAL A 311 10.24 -1.36 12.23
C VAL A 311 9.78 -2.58 13.02
N ILE A 312 8.55 -3.02 12.78
CA ILE A 312 7.84 -3.94 13.68
C ILE A 312 8.47 -5.33 13.67
N THR A 313 8.89 -5.80 12.50
CA THR A 313 9.51 -7.12 12.36
C THR A 313 10.78 -7.22 13.22
N ALA A 314 11.67 -6.23 13.12
CA ALA A 314 12.89 -6.18 13.93
C ALA A 314 12.61 -5.91 15.42
N ALA A 315 11.63 -5.06 15.75
CA ALA A 315 11.31 -4.71 17.13
C ALA A 315 10.70 -5.88 17.92
N LEU A 316 9.80 -6.66 17.30
CA LEU A 316 9.15 -7.80 17.95
C LEU A 316 10.07 -9.00 18.16
N GLN A 317 11.06 -9.16 17.28
CA GLN A 317 11.98 -10.30 17.34
C GLN A 317 13.41 -9.86 17.01
N PRO A 318 14.06 -9.07 17.90
CA PRO A 318 15.38 -8.48 17.64
C PRO A 318 16.48 -9.53 17.40
N ASP A 319 16.35 -10.70 18.01
CA ASP A 319 17.28 -11.82 17.84
C ASP A 319 16.98 -12.69 16.62
N ASN A 320 15.78 -12.58 16.03
CA ASN A 320 15.41 -13.35 14.86
C ASN A 320 16.05 -12.77 13.59
N LYS A 321 16.97 -13.54 12.99
CA LYS A 321 17.63 -13.18 11.74
C LYS A 321 16.65 -12.99 10.58
N ALA A 322 15.59 -13.80 10.51
CA ALA A 322 14.56 -13.63 9.47
C ALA A 322 13.85 -12.29 9.63
N ALA A 323 13.47 -11.90 10.86
CA ALA A 323 12.78 -10.65 11.12
C ALA A 323 13.65 -9.41 10.79
N ARG A 324 14.94 -9.45 11.14
CA ARG A 324 15.92 -8.43 10.70
C ARG A 324 16.04 -8.36 9.18
N ARG A 325 16.10 -9.52 8.52
CA ARG A 325 16.14 -9.59 7.05
C ARG A 325 14.92 -8.96 6.39
N HIS A 326 13.71 -9.11 6.97
CA HIS A 326 12.51 -8.42 6.47
C HIS A 326 12.64 -6.90 6.56
N ALA A 327 13.19 -6.38 7.67
CA ALA A 327 13.45 -4.94 7.80
C ALA A 327 14.48 -4.45 6.77
N ASP A 328 15.53 -5.23 6.49
CA ASP A 328 16.53 -4.89 5.46
C ASP A 328 15.92 -4.87 4.05
N ILE A 329 15.09 -5.86 3.72
CA ILE A 329 14.34 -5.88 2.45
C ILE A 329 13.42 -4.65 2.35
N ALA A 330 12.76 -4.24 3.44
CA ALA A 330 11.88 -3.08 3.45
C ALA A 330 12.66 -1.80 3.13
N ARG A 331 13.84 -1.62 3.75
CA ARG A 331 14.75 -0.51 3.43
C ARG A 331 15.16 -0.56 1.96
N GLN A 332 15.61 -1.70 1.44
CA GLN A 332 16.02 -1.83 0.04
C GLN A 332 14.88 -1.50 -0.93
N ARG A 333 13.65 -1.93 -0.64
CA ARG A 333 12.46 -1.58 -1.44
C ARG A 333 12.21 -0.08 -1.45
N LEU A 334 12.19 0.56 -0.28
CA LEU A 334 11.99 2.01 -0.15
C LEU A 334 13.07 2.80 -0.89
N GLN A 335 14.32 2.35 -0.80
CA GLN A 335 15.50 2.97 -1.42
C GLN A 335 15.59 2.78 -2.94
N ASN A 336 14.71 1.97 -3.53
CA ASN A 336 14.62 1.79 -4.98
C ASN A 336 13.24 2.19 -5.54
N ALA A 337 12.31 2.63 -4.68
CA ALA A 337 10.94 2.95 -5.05
C ALA A 337 10.82 4.28 -5.80
N ALA A 338 11.66 5.25 -5.44
CA ALA A 338 11.66 6.60 -5.99
C ALA A 338 13.03 7.02 -6.51
N GLU A 339 13.03 7.97 -7.44
CA GLU A 339 14.22 8.73 -7.84
C GLU A 339 13.92 10.23 -7.64
N VAL A 340 14.94 11.02 -7.28
CA VAL A 340 14.82 12.47 -7.09
C VAL A 340 15.69 13.19 -8.12
N ASP A 341 15.12 14.10 -8.91
CA ASP A 341 15.85 14.92 -9.88
C ASP A 341 15.86 16.40 -9.45
N LEU A 342 17.00 17.06 -9.61
CA LEU A 342 17.22 18.44 -9.19
C LEU A 342 17.55 19.32 -10.40
N ALA A 343 16.91 20.48 -10.48
CA ALA A 343 17.27 21.51 -11.46
C ALA A 343 17.22 22.90 -10.81
N MET A 344 18.22 23.74 -11.10
CA MET A 344 18.28 25.10 -10.59
C MET A 344 18.26 26.11 -11.72
N ARG A 345 17.45 27.17 -11.58
CA ARG A 345 17.43 28.30 -12.50
C ARG A 345 17.39 29.63 -11.78
N ARG A 346 17.78 30.69 -12.48
CA ARG A 346 17.64 32.07 -12.01
C ARG A 346 16.34 32.66 -12.54
N LEU A 347 15.59 33.33 -11.68
CA LEU A 347 14.37 34.06 -12.01
C LEU A 347 14.67 35.50 -12.42
N ASP A 348 13.77 36.13 -13.17
CA ASP A 348 13.93 37.49 -13.69
C ASP A 348 14.02 38.56 -12.59
N ASN A 349 13.40 38.30 -11.43
CA ASN A 349 13.47 39.15 -10.24
C ASN A 349 14.79 39.01 -9.46
N GLY A 350 15.74 38.20 -9.95
CA GLY A 350 17.05 38.00 -9.34
C GLY A 350 17.12 36.90 -8.29
N LEU A 351 16.00 36.24 -7.96
CA LEU A 351 15.96 35.08 -7.06
C LEU A 351 16.43 33.80 -7.77
N LEU A 352 16.74 32.77 -6.99
CA LEU A 352 17.00 31.41 -7.47
C LEU A 352 15.78 30.53 -7.23
N GLU A 353 15.52 29.61 -8.16
CA GLU A 353 14.50 28.57 -8.03
C GLU A 353 15.18 27.20 -8.12
N LEU A 354 14.97 26.37 -7.11
CA LEU A 354 15.30 24.94 -7.10
C LEU A 354 14.02 24.15 -7.40
N ALA A 355 14.02 23.43 -8.51
CA ALA A 355 13.06 22.40 -8.83
C ALA A 355 13.53 21.06 -8.27
N VAL A 356 12.68 20.40 -7.49
CA VAL A 356 12.86 19.05 -6.95
C VAL A 356 11.74 18.19 -7.50
N ASP A 357 12.09 17.21 -8.33
CA ASP A 357 11.15 16.28 -8.97
C ASP A 357 11.28 14.89 -8.35
N VAL A 358 10.23 14.41 -7.69
CA VAL A 358 10.20 13.07 -7.08
C VAL A 358 9.41 12.12 -7.97
N ARG A 359 10.04 11.04 -8.42
CA ARG A 359 9.47 10.13 -9.41
C ARG A 359 9.23 8.76 -8.80
N ASN A 360 8.03 8.21 -8.94
CA ASN A 360 7.73 6.83 -8.56
C ASN A 360 8.20 5.90 -9.69
N VAL A 361 9.33 5.24 -9.49
CA VAL A 361 9.99 4.44 -10.54
C VAL A 361 9.78 2.94 -10.40
N ALA A 362 9.46 2.45 -9.20
CA ALA A 362 9.38 1.02 -8.94
C ALA A 362 8.19 0.56 -8.08
N ALA A 363 7.23 1.43 -7.73
CA ALA A 363 5.98 1.00 -7.09
C ALA A 363 4.86 0.83 -8.15
N GLY A 364 4.17 -0.30 -8.07
CA GLY A 364 3.03 -0.64 -8.94
C GLY A 364 1.72 0.06 -8.59
N HIS A 365 1.71 0.72 -7.44
CA HIS A 365 0.61 1.49 -6.84
C HIS A 365 1.12 2.91 -6.50
N HIS A 366 0.33 3.74 -5.82
CA HIS A 366 0.80 5.07 -5.43
C HIS A 366 1.97 4.98 -4.44
N LEU A 367 2.80 6.01 -4.39
CA LEU A 367 3.93 6.12 -3.48
C LEU A 367 3.75 7.33 -2.54
N PRO A 368 3.57 7.11 -1.22
CA PRO A 368 3.22 5.84 -0.57
C PRO A 368 1.78 5.38 -0.91
N THR A 369 1.41 4.15 -0.51
CA THR A 369 0.06 3.57 -0.62
C THR A 369 -0.48 3.12 0.75
N SER A 370 -1.70 2.55 0.80
CA SER A 370 -2.38 2.04 2.00
C SER A 370 -2.75 3.19 2.95
N LEU A 371 -2.49 3.08 4.25
CA LEU A 371 -2.82 4.06 5.29
C LEU A 371 -1.92 5.31 5.23
N THR A 372 -2.01 6.04 4.12
CA THR A 372 -1.15 7.19 3.80
C THR A 372 -1.42 8.40 4.68
N GLN A 373 -2.48 8.40 5.47
CA GLN A 373 -2.77 9.43 6.48
C GLN A 373 -1.88 9.27 7.72
N VAL A 374 -1.35 8.07 7.95
CA VAL A 374 -0.43 7.73 9.04
C VAL A 374 1.01 7.65 8.55
N ARG A 375 1.24 7.02 7.39
CA ARG A 375 2.59 6.93 6.79
C ARG A 375 3.11 8.30 6.41
N GLU A 376 4.38 8.55 6.68
CA GLU A 376 5.01 9.82 6.33
C GLU A 376 6.12 9.60 5.31
N MET A 377 5.94 10.17 4.13
CA MET A 377 6.99 10.35 3.12
C MET A 377 7.14 11.85 2.87
N TRP A 378 8.34 12.41 2.98
CA TRP A 378 8.52 13.88 2.88
C TRP A 378 9.87 14.25 2.31
N LEU A 379 9.95 15.48 1.76
CA LEU A 379 11.21 16.08 1.35
C LEU A 379 11.85 16.82 2.51
N GLN A 380 13.10 16.52 2.81
CA GLN A 380 13.96 17.37 3.64
C GLN A 380 14.97 18.07 2.74
N ILE A 381 14.99 19.40 2.79
CA ILE A 381 15.82 20.24 1.92
C ILE A 381 16.60 21.21 2.78
N ASP A 382 17.91 21.27 2.57
CA ASP A 382 18.79 22.29 3.14
C ASP A 382 19.60 22.94 2.01
N VAL A 383 19.41 24.24 1.80
CA VAL A 383 20.19 25.03 0.83
C VAL A 383 21.07 26.02 1.58
N ARG A 384 22.37 26.06 1.26
CA ARG A 384 23.35 26.91 1.92
C ARG A 384 24.23 27.65 0.92
N ASP A 385 24.73 28.83 1.29
CA ASP A 385 25.77 29.53 0.52
C ASP A 385 27.17 28.92 0.75
N GLY A 386 28.17 29.37 0.00
CA GLY A 386 29.57 28.91 0.12
C GLY A 386 30.21 29.15 1.49
N ARG A 387 29.61 29.98 2.36
CA ARG A 387 30.05 30.21 3.76
C ARG A 387 29.26 29.36 4.76
N GLY A 388 28.30 28.55 4.31
CA GLY A 388 27.45 27.69 5.14
C GLY A 388 26.18 28.38 5.67
N THR A 389 25.90 29.61 5.26
CA THR A 389 24.68 30.35 5.64
C THR A 389 23.47 29.69 5.00
N LYS A 390 22.43 29.38 5.81
CA LYS A 390 21.18 28.79 5.32
C LYS A 390 20.40 29.80 4.46
N LEU A 391 20.02 29.39 3.26
CA LEU A 391 19.22 30.16 2.28
C LEU A 391 17.77 29.67 2.20
N LEU A 392 17.56 28.37 2.40
CA LEU A 392 16.26 27.69 2.40
C LEU A 392 16.35 26.46 3.32
N SER A 393 15.26 26.15 4.02
CA SER A 393 15.03 24.82 4.56
C SER A 393 13.57 24.38 4.40
N ASN A 394 13.35 23.07 4.32
CA ASN A 394 12.03 22.41 4.29
C ASN A 394 12.16 21.04 4.95
N GLY A 395 11.12 20.55 5.64
CA GLY A 395 11.05 19.17 6.12
C GLY A 395 12.00 18.84 7.26
N GLY A 396 12.41 19.84 8.04
CA GLY A 396 13.08 19.60 9.32
C GLY A 396 12.14 18.90 10.29
N LEU A 397 12.73 18.30 11.32
CA LEU A 397 11.98 17.73 12.44
C LEU A 397 12.10 18.65 13.66
N ASP A 398 11.01 18.81 14.40
CA ASP A 398 11.00 19.56 15.64
C ASP A 398 11.58 18.73 16.81
N SER A 399 11.53 19.27 18.03
CA SER A 399 12.05 18.60 19.23
C SER A 399 11.31 17.31 19.61
N HIS A 400 10.11 17.09 19.08
CA HIS A 400 9.30 15.89 19.28
C HIS A 400 9.46 14.89 18.13
N GLY A 401 10.24 15.24 17.11
CA GLY A 401 10.42 14.44 15.91
C GLY A 401 9.27 14.58 14.92
N ASP A 402 8.42 15.59 15.05
CA ASP A 402 7.35 15.88 14.10
C ASP A 402 7.87 16.73 12.94
N ILE A 403 7.30 16.51 11.75
CA ILE A 403 7.70 17.24 10.54
C ILE A 403 7.23 18.69 10.64
N GLU A 404 8.13 19.63 10.38
CA GLU A 404 7.83 21.08 10.39
C GLU A 404 6.61 21.41 9.52
N GLN A 405 5.72 22.26 10.04
CA GLN A 405 4.51 22.68 9.32
C GLN A 405 4.84 23.36 7.98
N GLY A 406 4.01 23.12 6.97
CA GLY A 406 4.21 23.66 5.62
C GLY A 406 5.26 22.92 4.80
N SER A 407 5.85 21.84 5.32
CA SER A 407 6.76 20.98 4.57
C SER A 407 6.03 20.19 3.48
N VAL A 408 6.75 19.87 2.41
CA VAL A 408 6.27 18.95 1.37
C VAL A 408 6.20 17.52 1.91
N ILE A 409 4.97 17.02 2.10
CA ILE A 409 4.65 15.66 2.56
C ILE A 409 3.77 15.00 1.49
N PHE A 410 4.07 13.76 1.13
CA PHE A 410 3.32 12.93 0.19
C PHE A 410 2.40 11.99 0.97
N ARG A 411 1.11 12.35 1.04
CA ARG A 411 0.09 11.66 1.84
C ARG A 411 -1.30 11.94 1.30
N THR A 412 -2.29 11.27 1.87
CA THR A 412 -3.67 11.77 1.82
C THR A 412 -4.06 12.40 3.16
N VAL A 413 -5.00 13.34 3.12
CA VAL A 413 -5.60 13.94 4.32
C VAL A 413 -7.08 13.59 4.34
N ALA A 414 -7.48 12.79 5.33
CA ALA A 414 -8.87 12.44 5.56
C ALA A 414 -9.52 13.38 6.57
N VAL A 415 -10.83 13.57 6.42
CA VAL A 415 -11.65 14.31 7.37
C VAL A 415 -12.85 13.49 7.82
N ASP A 416 -13.34 13.79 9.02
CA ASP A 416 -14.60 13.29 9.55
C ASP A 416 -15.82 13.98 8.90
N THR A 417 -17.02 13.62 9.32
CA THR A 417 -18.27 14.24 8.83
C THR A 417 -18.41 15.72 9.16
N ALA A 418 -17.67 16.24 10.15
CA ALA A 418 -17.64 17.64 10.52
C ALA A 418 -16.53 18.43 9.79
N GLY A 419 -15.67 17.75 9.01
CA GLY A 419 -14.55 18.34 8.31
C GLY A 419 -13.27 18.44 9.14
N ASN A 420 -13.21 17.84 10.34
CA ASN A 420 -11.98 17.80 11.13
C ASN A 420 -11.03 16.73 10.58
N ALA A 421 -9.73 17.02 10.54
CA ALA A 421 -8.73 16.05 10.13
C ALA A 421 -8.74 14.82 11.05
N THR A 422 -8.71 13.62 10.46
CA THR A 422 -8.63 12.35 11.19
C THR A 422 -7.72 11.37 10.46
N HIS A 423 -7.08 10.49 11.23
CA HIS A 423 -6.37 9.32 10.73
C HIS A 423 -7.04 8.00 11.19
N ASN A 424 -8.16 8.09 11.94
CA ASN A 424 -8.87 6.93 12.46
C ASN A 424 -9.77 6.35 11.36
N PRO A 425 -9.57 5.09 10.93
CA PRO A 425 -10.33 4.49 9.83
C PRO A 425 -11.86 4.56 9.99
N TRP A 426 -12.37 4.44 11.22
CA TRP A 426 -13.81 4.46 11.55
C TRP A 426 -14.45 5.85 11.59
N GLU A 427 -13.65 6.92 11.53
CA GLU A 427 -14.14 8.31 11.48
C GLU A 427 -14.10 8.88 10.06
N MET A 428 -13.36 8.26 9.14
CA MET A 428 -13.10 8.81 7.81
C MET A 428 -14.38 8.94 6.98
N ASN A 429 -14.61 10.14 6.45
CA ASN A 429 -15.72 10.43 5.55
C ASN A 429 -15.27 10.64 4.09
N HIS A 430 -14.22 11.42 3.87
CA HIS A 430 -13.61 11.62 2.54
C HIS A 430 -12.18 12.17 2.65
N PHE A 431 -11.44 12.15 1.54
CA PHE A 431 -10.15 12.82 1.44
C PHE A 431 -10.33 14.25 0.92
N VAL A 432 -9.64 15.21 1.54
CA VAL A 432 -9.58 16.61 1.11
C VAL A 432 -8.30 16.95 0.36
N GLU A 433 -7.29 16.08 0.46
CA GLU A 433 -5.99 16.22 -0.20
C GLU A 433 -5.42 14.82 -0.51
N ASP A 434 -4.79 14.69 -1.67
CA ASP A 434 -3.99 13.54 -2.07
C ASP A 434 -2.74 14.03 -2.83
N THR A 435 -1.59 13.95 -2.16
CA THR A 435 -0.28 14.28 -2.71
C THR A 435 0.58 13.04 -2.96
N THR A 436 -0.01 11.85 -2.95
CA THR A 436 0.72 10.61 -3.26
C THR A 436 1.13 10.57 -4.74
N ILE A 437 2.19 9.83 -5.07
CA ILE A 437 2.76 9.82 -6.42
C ILE A 437 2.28 8.57 -7.18
N PRO A 438 1.48 8.71 -8.25
CA PRO A 438 0.98 7.56 -9.01
C PRO A 438 2.10 6.70 -9.62
N PRO A 439 1.82 5.43 -9.98
CA PRO A 439 2.77 4.54 -10.64
C PRO A 439 3.37 5.17 -11.91
N LYS A 440 4.71 5.21 -12.03
CA LYS A 440 5.45 5.91 -13.10
C LYS A 440 5.17 7.42 -13.21
N GLY A 441 4.44 7.98 -12.25
CA GLY A 441 4.19 9.41 -12.12
C GLY A 441 5.31 10.13 -11.39
N HIS A 442 5.12 11.43 -11.21
CA HIS A 442 6.08 12.29 -10.52
C HIS A 442 5.40 13.49 -9.86
N ALA A 443 6.10 14.10 -8.90
CA ALA A 443 5.67 15.28 -8.18
C ALA A 443 6.79 16.33 -8.17
N LEU A 444 6.53 17.44 -8.86
CA LEU A 444 7.48 18.53 -9.05
C LEU A 444 7.20 19.67 -8.07
N HIS A 445 8.16 19.95 -7.20
CA HIS A 445 8.10 21.06 -6.23
C HIS A 445 9.16 22.11 -6.56
N ARG A 446 8.78 23.39 -6.46
CA ARG A 446 9.67 24.53 -6.76
C ARG A 446 9.86 25.38 -5.51
N PHE A 447 11.11 25.61 -5.16
CA PHE A 447 11.49 26.40 -4.00
C PHE A 447 12.28 27.63 -4.44
N VAL A 448 11.83 28.80 -4.00
CA VAL A 448 12.45 30.08 -4.37
C VAL A 448 13.22 30.64 -3.18
N PHE A 449 14.47 31.05 -3.40
CA PHE A 449 15.33 31.56 -2.34
C PHE A 449 16.27 32.68 -2.85
N PRO A 450 16.84 33.50 -1.95
CA PRO A 450 17.72 34.60 -2.33
C PRO A 450 19.02 34.14 -2.99
N MET A 451 19.55 34.94 -3.91
CA MET A 451 20.86 34.74 -4.52
C MET A 451 21.98 34.92 -3.47
N PRO A 452 22.95 33.99 -3.36
CA PRO A 452 24.05 34.12 -2.40
C PRO A 452 25.03 35.22 -2.78
N LYS A 453 25.74 35.76 -1.80
CA LYS A 453 26.82 36.76 -2.04
C LYS A 453 28.05 36.15 -2.71
N ASP A 454 28.39 34.90 -2.37
CA ASP A 454 29.65 34.26 -2.78
C ASP A 454 29.51 33.32 -3.99
N ALA A 455 28.47 33.52 -4.80
CA ALA A 455 28.22 32.81 -6.06
C ALA A 455 28.17 31.27 -6.00
N THR A 456 28.26 30.63 -4.83
CA THR A 456 28.18 29.16 -4.68
C THR A 456 26.99 28.79 -3.82
N VAL A 457 26.25 27.76 -4.25
CA VAL A 457 25.08 27.21 -3.55
C VAL A 457 25.28 25.72 -3.36
N LYS A 458 25.18 25.24 -2.13
CA LYS A 458 25.11 23.83 -1.80
C LYS A 458 23.65 23.45 -1.54
N VAL A 459 23.17 22.42 -2.23
CA VAL A 459 21.82 21.88 -2.13
C VAL A 459 21.91 20.46 -1.61
N ASP A 460 21.27 20.20 -0.48
CA ASP A 460 21.17 18.89 0.17
C ASP A 460 19.69 18.51 0.23
N VAL A 461 19.31 17.47 -0.52
CA VAL A 461 17.91 17.00 -0.64
C VAL A 461 17.83 15.53 -0.27
N ARG A 462 16.92 15.23 0.66
CA ARG A 462 16.60 13.87 1.10
C ARG A 462 15.12 13.61 0.87
N LEU A 463 14.81 12.44 0.31
CA LEU A 463 13.46 11.87 0.40
C LEU A 463 13.48 10.88 1.56
N ASN A 464 12.64 11.14 2.56
CA ASN A 464 12.57 10.35 3.78
C ASN A 464 11.23 9.62 3.85
N TYR A 465 11.22 8.46 4.50
CA TYR A 465 10.02 7.69 4.82
C TYR A 465 10.06 7.18 6.26
N ARG A 466 8.91 7.17 6.92
CA ARG A 466 8.66 6.37 8.13
C ARG A 466 7.23 5.84 8.17
N SER A 467 7.03 4.70 8.83
CA SER A 467 5.73 4.01 8.88
C SER A 467 4.64 4.81 9.60
N ALA A 468 5.03 5.66 10.56
CA ALA A 468 4.18 6.59 11.29
C ALA A 468 5.05 7.64 11.98
N SER A 469 4.46 8.73 12.49
CA SER A 469 5.22 9.66 13.33
C SER A 469 5.60 9.03 14.68
N GLN A 470 6.73 9.45 15.25
CA GLN A 470 7.12 8.98 16.59
C GLN A 470 6.07 9.39 17.63
N HIS A 471 5.54 10.62 17.52
CA HIS A 471 4.47 11.12 18.37
C HIS A 471 3.22 10.23 18.35
N PHE A 472 2.76 9.81 17.17
CA PHE A 472 1.60 8.93 17.03
C PHE A 472 1.84 7.57 17.71
N ILE A 473 3.04 6.99 17.53
CA ILE A 473 3.38 5.71 18.16
C ILE A 473 3.48 5.83 19.68
N ASP A 474 4.07 6.91 20.19
CA ASP A 474 4.15 7.16 21.63
C ASP A 474 2.77 7.40 22.25
N GLN A 475 1.84 8.07 21.54
CA GLN A 475 0.45 8.22 21.98
C GLN A 475 -0.28 6.87 22.11
N LEU A 476 0.02 5.91 21.24
CA LEU A 476 -0.64 4.60 21.23
C LEU A 476 -0.03 3.61 22.22
N LEU A 477 1.30 3.56 22.29
CA LEU A 477 2.03 2.52 23.01
C LEU A 477 2.65 3.03 24.32
N GLY A 478 2.71 4.34 24.50
CA GLY A 478 3.47 5.02 25.55
C GLY A 478 4.89 5.38 25.09
N ASP A 479 5.42 6.45 25.68
CA ASP A 479 6.71 7.05 25.31
C ASP A 479 7.87 6.03 25.25
N GLY A 480 8.59 6.03 24.12
CA GLY A 480 9.85 5.33 23.96
C GLY A 480 9.74 3.80 23.93
N LYS A 481 8.53 3.25 23.81
CA LYS A 481 8.33 1.79 23.73
C LYS A 481 8.75 1.22 22.39
N VAL A 482 8.54 1.96 21.31
CA VAL A 482 8.94 1.60 19.95
C VAL A 482 9.52 2.82 19.28
N ALA A 483 10.78 2.72 18.85
CA ALA A 483 11.42 3.75 18.02
C ALA A 483 11.02 3.54 16.57
N VAL A 484 10.58 4.61 15.90
CA VAL A 484 10.24 4.57 14.47
C VAL A 484 11.42 5.16 13.67
N PRO A 485 12.26 4.32 13.04
CA PRO A 485 13.37 4.81 12.24
C PRO A 485 12.88 5.56 11.00
N ILE A 486 13.70 6.52 10.58
CA ILE A 486 13.56 7.20 9.30
C ILE A 486 14.40 6.44 8.29
N VAL A 487 13.73 5.94 7.25
CA VAL A 487 14.41 5.37 6.09
C VAL A 487 14.65 6.48 5.10
N ARG A 488 15.91 6.80 4.86
CA ARG A 488 16.28 7.67 3.74
C ARG A 488 16.12 6.88 2.44
N MET A 489 15.16 7.28 1.63
CA MET A 489 14.88 6.67 0.33
C MET A 489 15.90 7.13 -0.71
N GLU A 490 16.14 8.45 -0.77
CA GLU A 490 17.03 9.09 -1.74
C GLU A 490 17.82 10.22 -1.07
N HIS A 491 19.04 10.49 -1.56
CA HIS A 491 19.90 11.57 -1.06
C HIS A 491 20.75 12.16 -2.19
N LYS A 492 20.51 13.43 -2.51
CA LYS A 492 21.31 14.17 -3.49
C LYS A 492 21.92 15.41 -2.85
N VAL A 493 23.24 15.53 -3.02
CA VAL A 493 24.00 16.71 -2.65
C VAL A 493 24.62 17.31 -3.90
N ASN A 494 24.09 18.46 -4.33
CA ASN A 494 24.57 19.18 -5.50
C ASN A 494 25.20 20.49 -5.08
N GLU A 495 26.31 20.85 -5.72
CA GLU A 495 26.90 22.18 -5.59
C GLU A 495 26.80 22.89 -6.94
N TYR A 496 26.34 24.14 -6.88
CA TYR A 496 26.15 25.00 -8.04
C TYR A 496 27.01 26.25 -7.92
N ARG A 497 27.61 26.66 -9.03
CA ARG A 497 28.20 27.98 -9.21
C ARG A 497 27.22 28.87 -9.99
N VAL A 498 26.97 30.04 -9.46
CA VAL A 498 26.03 31.03 -9.98
C VAL A 498 26.80 32.27 -10.41
N ALA A 499 27.01 32.44 -11.72
CA ALA A 499 27.73 33.56 -12.31
C ALA A 499 26.81 34.36 -13.25
N GLY A 500 26.31 35.51 -12.77
CA GLY A 500 25.40 36.35 -13.55
C GLY A 500 24.07 35.63 -13.86
N LYS A 501 23.86 35.25 -15.13
CA LYS A 501 22.70 34.44 -15.55
C LYS A 501 23.00 32.94 -15.67
N GLN A 502 24.27 32.54 -15.63
CA GLN A 502 24.66 31.15 -15.76
C GLN A 502 24.63 30.45 -14.40
N ILE A 503 24.06 29.24 -14.39
CA ILE A 503 24.13 28.30 -13.27
C ILE A 503 24.83 27.05 -13.79
N GLU A 504 25.94 26.71 -13.15
CA GLU A 504 26.77 25.56 -13.49
C GLU A 504 26.71 24.58 -12.33
N LEU A 505 26.32 23.33 -12.59
CA LEU A 505 26.48 22.23 -11.64
C LEU A 505 27.97 21.88 -11.57
N ILE A 506 28.60 22.13 -10.43
CA ILE A 506 30.06 21.94 -10.24
C ILE A 506 30.40 20.64 -9.53
N SER A 507 29.45 20.09 -8.78
CA SER A 507 29.59 18.78 -8.12
C SER A 507 28.20 18.17 -7.92
N GLU A 508 28.10 16.87 -8.19
CA GLU A 508 26.92 16.06 -7.89
C GLU A 508 27.39 14.84 -7.10
N LYS A 509 26.84 14.66 -5.91
CA LYS A 509 27.06 13.48 -5.08
C LYS A 509 25.71 12.85 -4.79
N VAL A 510 25.56 11.62 -5.25
CA VAL A 510 24.48 10.73 -4.82
C VAL A 510 25.06 9.87 -3.71
N ASP A 511 24.64 10.12 -2.49
CA ASP A 511 25.05 9.27 -1.38
C ASP A 511 24.23 7.99 -1.42
N PRO A 512 24.86 6.81 -1.25
CA PRO A 512 24.10 5.58 -1.18
C PRO A 512 23.09 5.70 -0.04
N PRO A 513 21.87 5.16 -0.21
CA PRO A 513 20.88 5.19 0.84
C PRO A 513 21.41 4.50 2.11
N VAL A 514 21.69 5.28 3.15
CA VAL A 514 22.15 4.75 4.44
C VAL A 514 20.91 4.55 5.32
N ALA A 515 20.84 3.41 6.02
CA ALA A 515 19.94 3.30 7.15
C ALA A 515 20.46 4.27 8.24
N GLU A 516 19.86 5.45 8.38
CA GLU A 516 20.08 6.22 9.58
C GLU A 516 19.33 5.51 10.71
N ASP A 517 20.05 4.63 11.40
CA ASP A 517 19.72 4.25 12.76
C ASP A 517 19.97 5.48 13.64
N SER A 518 19.10 6.49 13.59
CA SER A 518 19.19 7.61 14.50
C SER A 518 17.83 7.95 15.07
N VAL A 519 17.63 7.50 16.31
CA VAL A 519 17.68 8.48 17.40
C VAL A 519 18.85 8.07 18.27
N SER A 520 19.92 8.86 18.26
CA SER A 520 20.91 8.81 19.34
C SER A 520 20.12 8.88 20.64
N SER A 521 20.26 7.87 21.50
CA SER A 521 19.85 7.96 22.89
C SER A 521 20.57 9.14 23.52
N GLY A 522 19.98 10.32 23.41
CA GLY A 522 20.30 11.44 24.28
C GLY A 522 19.86 10.98 25.66
N THR A 523 20.82 10.48 26.43
CA THR A 523 20.73 10.36 27.88
C THR A 523 20.12 11.65 28.43
N ARG A 524 18.83 11.62 28.76
CA ARG A 524 18.24 12.57 29.71
C ARG A 524 18.63 12.05 31.09
N HIS A 525 19.61 12.72 31.69
CA HIS A 525 19.88 12.63 33.12
C HIS A 525 18.72 13.21 33.92
#